data_AF-A0A7V3ABR3-F1
#
_entry.id   AF-A0A7V3ABR3-F1
#
_cell.length_a   1.000
_cell.length_b   1.000
_cell.length_c   1.000
_cell.angle_alpha   90.00
_cell.angle_beta   90.00
_cell.angle_gamma   90.00
#
_symmetry.space_group_name_H-M   'P 1'
#
loop_
_entity.id
_entity.type
_entity.pdbx_description
1 polymer ?
#
loop_
_entity_poly.entity_id
_entity_poly.type
_entity_poly.pdbx_seq_one_letter_code
_entity_poly.pdbx_strand_id
1 'polypeptide(L)'
;MRRIAWIGLCALLGGAAWAGEGAPALEDRVQQLEDLLRQQAQLLQAQQKQLADQQAQLTAQRQELEAQKEKLARKEAELDSLQSAGAPVRGGPAANLLARENVSAGSNLLEATWRDALSFRSRDGDVRLRIGGRIVNDWTEMSEDERLSQTLGKQEYTTLIRSARLTFSGELPHHVIFAADYEFADDFLEMDVRGNLRSLYIGLTDLPYVGTWRVGR
;
A
#
# COMPACT_ATOMS: atom_id res chain seq x y z
N MET A 1 -3.04 -0.39 -54.28
CA MET A 1 -4.34 -0.71 -53.63
C MET A 1 -4.16 -1.97 -52.81
N ARG A 2 -4.52 -1.90 -51.53
CA ARG A 2 -4.41 -2.98 -50.51
C ARG A 2 -5.51 -4.03 -50.69
N ARG A 3 -5.20 -5.29 -50.37
CA ARG A 3 -6.06 -6.35 -49.76
C ARG A 3 -5.25 -7.65 -49.72
N ILE A 4 -4.44 -7.86 -48.68
CA ILE A 4 -4.73 -8.63 -47.46
C ILE A 4 -5.19 -10.06 -47.80
N ALA A 5 -4.22 -10.96 -47.70
CA ALA A 5 -4.36 -12.40 -47.86
C ALA A 5 -5.24 -12.99 -46.75
N TRP A 6 -6.11 -13.90 -47.15
CA TRP A 6 -6.86 -14.78 -46.26
C TRP A 6 -5.87 -15.71 -45.55
N ILE A 7 -5.74 -15.57 -44.23
CA ILE A 7 -5.09 -16.60 -43.41
C ILE A 7 -6.10 -17.74 -43.29
N GLY A 8 -5.84 -18.77 -44.09
CA GLY A 8 -6.50 -20.05 -44.03
C GLY A 8 -6.18 -20.76 -42.72
N LEU A 9 -7.26 -21.17 -42.05
CA LEU A 9 -7.40 -22.27 -41.11
C LEU A 9 -6.39 -23.42 -41.36
N CYS A 10 -5.27 -23.42 -40.65
CA CYS A 10 -4.31 -24.54 -40.61
C CYS A 10 -3.63 -24.58 -39.24
N ALA A 11 -4.40 -24.90 -38.22
CA ALA A 11 -3.87 -25.39 -36.95
C ALA A 11 -4.82 -26.48 -36.45
N LEU A 12 -4.58 -27.71 -36.93
CA LEU A 12 -4.88 -29.00 -36.28
C LEU A 12 -4.71 -30.13 -37.33
N LEU A 13 -3.54 -30.18 -37.97
CA LEU A 13 -3.01 -31.40 -38.57
C LEU A 13 -1.69 -31.71 -37.88
N GLY A 14 -1.78 -31.94 -36.56
CA GLY A 14 -0.82 -32.77 -35.85
C GLY A 14 -1.18 -34.22 -36.17
N GLY A 15 -0.31 -34.89 -36.93
CA GLY A 15 -0.50 -36.27 -37.32
C GLY A 15 -0.64 -37.20 -36.13
N ALA A 16 -1.66 -38.06 -36.16
CA ALA A 16 -1.67 -39.34 -35.48
C ALA A 16 -2.47 -40.31 -36.34
N ALA A 17 -1.76 -41.07 -37.17
CA ALA A 17 -2.29 -42.25 -37.81
C ALA A 17 -2.36 -43.36 -36.77
N TRP A 18 -3.53 -43.58 -36.15
CA TRP A 18 -3.91 -44.86 -35.54
C TRP A 18 -5.43 -45.02 -35.66
N ALA A 19 -5.84 -45.71 -36.73
CA ALA A 19 -7.09 -46.46 -36.70
C ALA A 19 -6.89 -47.61 -35.69
N GLY A 20 -7.43 -47.44 -34.49
CA GLY A 20 -7.38 -48.41 -33.40
C GLY A 20 -8.33 -47.96 -32.30
N GLU A 21 -9.48 -48.64 -32.23
CA GLU A 21 -10.45 -48.74 -31.12
C GLU A 21 -10.79 -47.46 -30.31
N GLY A 22 -12.03 -46.99 -30.46
CA GLY A 22 -12.67 -46.14 -29.44
C GLY A 22 -13.19 -44.77 -29.87
N ALA A 23 -13.47 -44.52 -31.16
CA ALA A 23 -14.27 -43.35 -31.53
C ALA A 23 -15.73 -43.60 -31.08
N PRO A 24 -16.29 -42.79 -30.15
CA PRO A 24 -17.64 -43.00 -29.65
C PRO A 24 -18.66 -42.85 -30.79
N ALA A 25 -19.75 -43.59 -30.73
CA ALA A 25 -20.76 -43.58 -31.79
C ALA A 25 -21.29 -42.15 -31.98
N LEU A 26 -21.85 -41.84 -33.16
CA LEU A 26 -22.37 -40.50 -33.44
C LEU A 26 -23.41 -40.06 -32.38
N GLU A 27 -24.17 -41.02 -31.86
CA GLU A 27 -25.13 -40.86 -30.77
C GLU A 27 -24.47 -40.42 -29.45
N ASP A 28 -23.36 -41.04 -29.07
CA ASP A 28 -22.58 -40.66 -27.87
C ASP A 28 -22.04 -39.23 -27.97
N ARG A 29 -21.62 -38.79 -29.17
CA ARG A 29 -21.15 -37.42 -29.41
C ARG A 29 -22.28 -36.40 -29.29
N VAL A 30 -23.48 -36.74 -29.76
CA VAL A 30 -24.67 -35.89 -29.60
C VAL A 30 -25.02 -35.77 -28.12
N GLN A 31 -25.01 -36.89 -27.37
CA GLN A 31 -25.27 -36.89 -25.94
C GLN A 31 -24.26 -36.02 -25.16
N GLN A 32 -22.96 -36.15 -25.48
CA GLN A 32 -21.92 -35.31 -24.89
C GLN A 32 -22.13 -33.81 -25.16
N LEU A 33 -22.58 -33.45 -26.37
CA LEU A 33 -22.86 -32.05 -26.71
C LEU A 33 -24.09 -31.51 -25.95
N GLU A 34 -25.14 -32.31 -25.80
CA GLU A 34 -26.29 -31.93 -24.99
C GLU A 34 -25.93 -31.73 -23.52
N ASP A 35 -25.09 -32.60 -22.96
CA ASP A 35 -24.62 -32.49 -21.59
C ASP A 35 -23.72 -31.25 -21.39
N LEU A 36 -22.86 -30.93 -22.36
CA LEU A 36 -22.08 -29.69 -22.36
C LEU A 36 -22.96 -28.44 -22.43
N LEU A 37 -24.01 -28.45 -23.24
CA LEU A 37 -24.96 -27.33 -23.31
C LEU A 37 -25.72 -27.16 -21.98
N ARG A 38 -26.11 -28.26 -21.33
CA ARG A 38 -26.73 -28.24 -19.99
C ARG A 38 -25.76 -27.70 -18.94
N GLN A 39 -24.50 -28.13 -18.96
CA GLN A 39 -23.48 -27.62 -18.05
C GLN A 39 -23.24 -26.13 -18.22
N GLN A 40 -23.16 -25.63 -19.46
CA GLN A 40 -23.02 -24.20 -19.72
C GLN A 40 -24.25 -23.41 -19.27
N ALA A 41 -25.47 -23.92 -19.47
CA ALA A 41 -26.68 -23.27 -18.99
C ALA A 41 -26.71 -23.18 -17.44
N GLN A 42 -26.31 -24.24 -16.75
CA GLN A 42 -26.20 -24.25 -15.29
C GLN A 42 -25.13 -23.27 -14.79
N LEU A 43 -23.97 -23.20 -15.46
CA LEU A 43 -22.91 -22.25 -15.12
C LEU A 43 -23.39 -20.80 -15.26
N LEU A 44 -24.10 -20.48 -16.35
CA LEU A 44 -24.65 -19.14 -16.57
C LEU A 44 -25.68 -18.78 -15.49
N GLN A 45 -26.55 -19.70 -15.11
CA GLN A 45 -27.51 -19.47 -14.03
C GLN A 45 -26.81 -19.25 -12.69
N ALA A 46 -25.76 -20.02 -12.39
CA ALA A 46 -24.97 -19.84 -11.17
C ALA A 46 -24.26 -18.48 -11.15
N GLN A 47 -23.68 -18.05 -12.28
CA GLN A 47 -23.06 -16.73 -12.40
C GLN A 47 -24.08 -15.60 -12.21
N GLN A 48 -25.26 -15.70 -12.82
CA GLN A 48 -26.32 -14.70 -12.66
C GLN A 48 -26.78 -14.60 -11.20
N LYS A 49 -26.94 -15.73 -10.52
CA LYS A 49 -27.28 -15.75 -9.09
C LYS A 49 -26.18 -15.08 -8.25
N GLN A 50 -24.91 -15.42 -8.50
CA GLN A 50 -23.78 -14.82 -7.81
C GLN A 50 -23.73 -13.30 -8.01
N LEU A 51 -24.00 -12.81 -9.22
CA LEU A 51 -24.06 -11.37 -9.50
C LEU A 51 -25.22 -10.70 -8.77
N ALA A 52 -26.39 -11.33 -8.69
CA ALA A 52 -27.53 -10.80 -7.94
C ALA A 52 -27.23 -10.73 -6.44
N ASP A 53 -26.59 -11.76 -5.87
CA ASP A 53 -26.18 -11.78 -4.47
C ASP A 53 -25.13 -10.70 -4.17
N GLN A 54 -24.15 -10.50 -5.07
CA GLN A 54 -23.17 -9.41 -4.96
C GLN A 54 -23.82 -8.03 -5.02
N GLN A 55 -24.80 -7.83 -5.91
CA GLN A 55 -25.54 -6.58 -5.99
C GLN A 55 -26.33 -6.30 -4.71
N ALA A 56 -26.98 -7.32 -4.13
CA ALA A 56 -27.67 -7.19 -2.86
C ALA A 56 -26.72 -6.86 -1.69
N GLN A 57 -25.52 -7.45 -1.68
CA GLN A 57 -24.51 -7.15 -0.67
C GLN A 57 -23.99 -5.70 -0.79
N LEU A 58 -23.73 -5.23 -2.01
CA LEU A 58 -23.29 -3.86 -2.26
C LEU A 58 -24.34 -2.82 -1.87
N THR A 59 -25.63 -3.08 -2.13
CA THR A 59 -26.70 -2.17 -1.73
C THR A 59 -26.85 -2.12 -0.21
N ALA A 60 -26.74 -3.25 0.48
CA ALA A 60 -26.75 -3.30 1.94
C ALA A 60 -25.57 -2.51 2.55
N GLN A 61 -24.34 -2.72 2.04
CA GLN A 61 -23.16 -1.96 2.50
C GLN A 61 -23.30 -0.46 2.29
N ARG A 62 -23.87 -0.03 1.15
CA ARG A 62 -24.12 1.39 0.88
C ARG A 62 -25.11 1.98 1.89
N GLN A 63 -26.20 1.27 2.20
CA GLN A 63 -27.17 1.73 3.20
C GLN A 63 -26.54 1.87 4.58
N GLU A 64 -25.69 0.93 4.99
CA GLU A 64 -24.98 1.01 6.27
C GLU A 64 -24.02 2.21 6.33
N LEU A 65 -23.29 2.45 5.24
CA LEU A 65 -22.34 3.56 5.15
C LEU A 65 -23.06 4.92 5.21
N GLU A 66 -24.20 5.07 4.54
CA GLU A 66 -25.02 6.29 4.64
C GLU A 66 -25.59 6.47 6.06
N ALA A 67 -26.03 5.40 6.72
CA ALA A 67 -26.48 5.49 8.12
C ALA A 67 -25.33 5.87 9.09
N GLN A 68 -24.10 5.43 8.83
CA GLN A 68 -22.92 5.84 9.59
C GLN A 68 -22.58 7.32 9.36
N LYS A 69 -22.65 7.79 8.11
CA LYS A 69 -22.46 9.21 7.78
C LYS A 69 -23.46 10.10 8.48
N GLU A 70 -24.74 9.74 8.51
CA GLU A 70 -25.75 10.50 9.25
C GLU A 70 -25.45 10.57 10.76
N LYS A 71 -25.00 9.45 11.35
CA LYS A 71 -24.59 9.43 12.77
C LYS A 71 -23.38 10.33 13.02
N LEU A 72 -22.39 10.33 12.12
CA LEU A 72 -21.23 11.21 12.21
C LEU A 72 -21.65 12.68 12.08
N ALA A 73 -22.49 13.02 11.10
CA ALA A 73 -23.00 14.37 10.92
C ALA A 73 -23.78 14.87 12.14
N ARG A 74 -24.57 14.00 12.79
CA ARG A 74 -25.26 14.34 14.06
C ARG A 74 -24.27 14.60 15.19
N LYS A 75 -23.23 13.77 15.32
CA LYS A 75 -22.17 13.97 16.34
C LYS A 75 -21.37 15.25 16.09
N GLU A 76 -21.10 15.55 14.82
CA GLU A 76 -20.38 16.77 14.43
C GLU A 76 -21.23 18.01 14.72
N ALA A 77 -22.53 17.99 14.39
CA ALA A 77 -23.46 19.05 14.75
C ALA A 77 -23.64 19.21 16.29
N GLU A 78 -23.62 18.10 17.03
CA GLU A 78 -23.62 18.12 18.50
C GLU A 78 -22.34 18.78 19.03
N LEU A 79 -21.18 18.41 18.48
CA LEU A 79 -19.89 19.01 18.84
C LEU A 79 -19.84 20.51 18.52
N ASP A 80 -20.32 20.91 17.34
CA ASP A 80 -20.41 22.31 16.93
C ASP A 80 -21.35 23.10 17.83
N SER A 81 -22.48 22.51 18.26
CA SER A 81 -23.41 23.14 19.20
C SER A 81 -22.78 23.34 20.59
N LEU A 82 -21.94 22.40 21.04
CA LEU A 82 -21.18 22.51 22.28
C LEU A 82 -20.06 23.55 22.18
N GLN A 83 -19.41 23.66 21.02
CA GLN A 83 -18.38 24.68 20.77
C GLN A 83 -18.97 26.09 20.61
N SER A 84 -20.14 26.23 19.98
CA SER A 84 -20.82 27.52 19.81
C SER A 84 -21.61 27.98 21.06
N ALA A 85 -22.00 27.06 21.94
CA ALA A 85 -22.38 27.40 23.32
C ALA A 85 -21.18 27.94 24.15
N GLY A 86 -19.95 27.69 23.68
CA GLY A 86 -18.70 28.32 24.14
C GLY A 86 -18.19 29.42 23.20
N ALA A 87 -19.02 30.39 22.80
CA ALA A 87 -18.58 31.50 21.94
C ALA A 87 -17.90 32.67 22.71
N PRO A 88 -17.21 33.57 22.02
CA PRO A 88 -15.76 33.72 21.97
C PRO A 88 -15.21 34.68 23.04
N VAL A 89 -14.16 34.27 23.77
CA VAL A 89 -13.38 35.23 24.56
C VAL A 89 -12.50 36.05 23.61
N ARG A 90 -13.01 37.23 23.23
CA ARG A 90 -12.22 38.32 22.65
C ARG A 90 -10.96 38.54 23.49
N GLY A 91 -9.82 38.64 22.81
CA GLY A 91 -8.50 38.80 23.39
C GLY A 91 -8.39 39.93 24.40
N GLY A 92 -8.61 39.61 25.66
CA GLY A 92 -8.13 40.35 26.83
C GLY A 92 -7.10 39.49 27.59
N PRO A 93 -6.40 40.05 28.58
CA PRO A 93 -5.36 39.35 29.34
C PRO A 93 -5.83 38.02 29.97
N ALA A 94 -7.15 37.81 30.11
CA ALA A 94 -7.76 36.54 30.51
C ALA A 94 -7.60 35.40 29.48
N ALA A 95 -7.57 35.67 28.17
CA ALA A 95 -7.25 34.65 27.16
C ALA A 95 -5.78 34.22 27.27
N ASN A 96 -4.90 35.15 27.68
CA ASN A 96 -3.51 34.86 28.00
C ASN A 96 -3.37 34.19 29.39
N LEU A 97 -4.37 34.31 30.27
CA LEU A 97 -4.42 33.59 31.55
C LEU A 97 -5.01 32.20 31.41
N LEU A 98 -6.03 31.96 30.59
CA LEU A 98 -6.59 30.63 30.31
C LEU A 98 -5.69 29.80 29.38
N ALA A 99 -4.95 30.47 28.48
CA ALA A 99 -3.80 29.87 27.79
C ALA A 99 -2.59 29.64 28.71
N ARG A 100 -2.58 30.21 29.93
CA ARG A 100 -1.58 29.92 30.98
C ARG A 100 -2.12 28.97 32.07
N GLU A 101 -3.42 28.85 32.23
CA GLU A 101 -4.09 28.05 33.26
C GLU A 101 -4.22 26.60 32.82
N ASN A 102 -4.41 26.36 31.52
CA ASN A 102 -4.18 25.04 30.91
C ASN A 102 -2.69 24.68 30.72
N VAL A 103 -1.77 25.55 31.12
CA VAL A 103 -0.30 25.28 31.14
C VAL A 103 0.16 24.85 32.54
N SER A 104 -0.76 24.49 33.43
CA SER A 104 -0.43 23.79 34.69
C SER A 104 -0.64 22.27 34.64
N ALA A 105 -1.09 21.72 33.51
CA ALA A 105 -1.17 20.27 33.28
C ALA A 105 0.09 19.75 32.54
N GLY A 106 1.25 19.86 33.18
CA GLY A 106 2.52 19.28 32.71
C GLY A 106 3.14 20.01 31.51
N SER A 107 4.47 20.16 31.54
CA SER A 107 5.33 20.88 30.58
C SER A 107 5.41 20.26 29.16
N ASN A 108 4.33 19.70 28.64
CA ASN A 108 4.34 18.80 27.47
C ASN A 108 4.08 19.49 26.13
N LEU A 109 4.55 20.73 25.93
CA LEU A 109 4.44 21.38 24.63
C LEU A 109 5.46 20.79 23.66
N LEU A 110 5.00 20.37 22.48
CA LEU A 110 5.79 19.68 21.46
C LEU A 110 5.93 20.59 20.23
N GLU A 111 7.17 20.94 19.90
CA GLU A 111 7.53 21.74 18.73
C GLU A 111 7.66 20.84 17.50
N ALA A 112 6.94 21.16 16.42
CA ALA A 112 7.00 20.45 15.15
C ALA A 112 7.75 21.29 14.10
N THR A 113 8.69 20.65 13.41
CA THR A 113 9.49 21.29 12.35
C THR A 113 9.56 20.39 11.12
N TRP A 114 9.64 21.01 9.94
CA TRP A 114 9.80 20.30 8.67
C TRP A 114 10.85 21.00 7.81
N ARG A 115 11.83 20.22 7.32
CA ARG A 115 12.77 20.63 6.28
C ARG A 115 13.00 19.46 5.32
N ASP A 116 13.78 18.49 5.78
CA ASP A 116 14.07 17.25 5.05
C ASP A 116 13.37 16.03 5.68
N ALA A 117 12.83 16.20 6.88
CA ALA A 117 12.07 15.21 7.63
C ALA A 117 11.16 15.94 8.63
N LEU A 118 10.06 15.30 9.00
CA LEU A 118 9.22 15.75 10.10
C LEU A 118 9.96 15.50 11.41
N SER A 119 10.21 16.55 12.18
CA SER A 119 10.90 16.44 13.46
C SER A 119 10.04 17.05 14.56
N PHE A 120 9.85 16.30 15.63
CA PHE A 120 9.14 16.73 16.82
C PHE A 120 10.10 16.81 18.00
N ARG A 121 9.96 17.84 18.83
CA ARG A 121 10.79 18.01 20.03
C ARG A 121 9.93 18.54 21.16
N SER A 122 9.97 17.90 22.33
CA SER A 122 9.39 18.48 23.53
C SER A 122 10.20 19.71 23.97
N ARG A 123 9.54 20.69 24.59
CA ARG A 123 10.21 21.94 24.99
C ARG A 123 11.32 21.75 26.02
N ASP A 124 11.19 20.73 26.87
CA ASP A 124 12.23 20.30 27.82
C ASP A 124 13.40 19.56 27.14
N GLY A 125 13.22 19.11 25.90
CA GLY A 125 14.25 18.43 25.11
C GLY A 125 14.36 16.92 25.36
N ASP A 126 13.60 16.38 26.31
CA ASP A 126 13.64 14.97 26.71
C ASP A 126 13.02 14.01 25.67
N VAL A 127 12.15 14.54 24.81
CA VAL A 127 11.55 13.81 23.70
C VAL A 127 11.99 14.42 22.38
N ARG A 128 12.57 13.60 21.50
CA ARG A 128 12.92 13.96 20.13
C ARG A 128 12.44 12.86 19.21
N LEU A 129 11.58 13.16 18.24
CA LEU A 129 11.12 12.20 17.25
C LEU A 129 11.44 12.73 15.85
N ARG A 130 11.81 11.84 14.93
CA ARG A 130 12.08 12.18 13.53
C ARG A 130 11.47 11.11 12.63
N ILE A 131 10.63 11.57 11.70
CA ILE A 131 10.07 10.77 10.61
C ILE A 131 10.63 11.34 9.32
N GLY A 132 11.50 10.59 8.67
CA GLY A 132 12.14 10.97 7.42
C GLY A 132 12.17 9.82 6.43
N GLY A 133 12.90 10.02 5.36
CA GLY A 133 13.04 8.99 4.33
C GLY A 133 13.92 9.47 3.20
N ARG A 134 14.06 8.60 2.20
CA ARG A 134 14.80 8.92 0.97
C ARG A 134 14.22 8.13 -0.19
N ILE A 135 14.00 8.79 -1.32
CA ILE A 135 13.65 8.15 -2.59
C ILE A 135 14.74 8.48 -3.59
N VAL A 136 15.32 7.47 -4.22
CA VAL A 136 16.35 7.59 -5.26
C VAL A 136 15.87 6.84 -6.49
N ASN A 137 15.72 7.58 -7.59
CA ASN A 137 15.36 7.05 -8.90
C ASN A 137 16.57 7.18 -9.82
N ASP A 138 16.95 6.07 -10.46
CA ASP A 138 18.02 6.01 -11.45
C ASP A 138 17.42 5.88 -12.84
N TRP A 139 17.81 6.78 -13.73
CA TRP A 139 17.51 6.68 -15.16
C TRP A 139 18.80 6.35 -15.88
N THR A 140 18.81 5.20 -16.56
CA THR A 140 19.98 4.75 -17.31
C THR A 140 19.61 4.59 -18.77
N GLU A 141 20.33 5.34 -19.62
CA GLU A 141 20.35 5.17 -21.06
C GLU A 141 21.65 4.46 -21.43
N MET A 142 21.53 3.32 -22.11
CA MET A 142 22.67 2.60 -22.67
C MET A 142 22.63 2.80 -24.18
N SER A 143 23.77 3.18 -24.75
CA SER A 143 23.96 3.21 -26.20
C SER A 143 25.04 2.20 -26.56
N GLU A 144 24.72 1.32 -27.49
CA GLU A 144 25.56 0.20 -27.88
C GLU A 144 26.13 0.44 -29.27
N ASP A 145 27.29 -0.16 -29.56
CA ASP A 145 27.78 -0.21 -30.92
C ASP A 145 26.92 -1.15 -31.79
N GLU A 146 27.02 -0.99 -33.11
CA GLU A 146 26.16 -1.71 -34.05
C GLU A 146 26.40 -3.23 -34.04
N ARG A 147 27.60 -3.68 -33.62
CA ARG A 147 27.94 -5.10 -33.48
C ARG A 147 27.29 -5.73 -32.25
N LEU A 148 27.26 -5.02 -31.12
CA LEU A 148 26.57 -5.46 -29.91
C LEU A 148 25.05 -5.50 -30.14
N SER A 149 24.48 -4.47 -30.76
CA SER A 149 23.04 -4.40 -31.01
C SER A 149 22.53 -5.53 -31.91
N GLN A 150 23.32 -5.95 -32.90
CA GLN A 150 22.99 -7.09 -33.77
C GLN A 150 23.09 -8.45 -33.05
N THR A 151 23.90 -8.55 -31.99
CA THR A 151 24.16 -9.80 -31.27
C THR A 151 23.21 -9.99 -30.08
N LEU A 152 22.92 -8.92 -29.32
CA LEU A 152 22.15 -8.96 -28.08
C LEU A 152 20.76 -8.30 -28.20
N GLY A 153 20.47 -7.64 -29.32
CA GLY A 153 19.29 -6.77 -29.47
C GLY A 153 19.58 -5.35 -29.01
N LYS A 154 18.66 -4.41 -29.26
CA LYS A 154 18.76 -3.04 -28.70
C LYS A 154 18.44 -3.09 -27.22
N GLN A 155 19.34 -2.63 -26.37
CA GLN A 155 19.06 -2.37 -24.97
C GLN A 155 18.13 -1.17 -24.85
N GLU A 156 17.06 -1.34 -24.07
CA GLU A 156 16.05 -0.32 -23.82
C GLU A 156 16.41 0.55 -22.61
N TYR A 157 15.81 1.74 -22.54
CA TYR A 157 15.88 2.63 -21.39
C TYR A 157 15.39 1.92 -20.13
N THR A 158 16.20 1.91 -19.09
CA THR A 158 15.81 1.36 -17.80
C THR A 158 15.64 2.46 -16.76
N THR A 159 14.52 2.39 -16.04
CA THR A 159 14.21 3.26 -14.90
C THR A 159 14.08 2.36 -13.69
N LEU A 160 14.96 2.55 -12.70
CA LEU A 160 15.00 1.74 -11.49
C LEU A 160 14.92 2.64 -10.27
N ILE A 161 14.02 2.30 -9.33
CA ILE A 161 14.04 2.92 -8.00
C ILE A 161 15.08 2.16 -7.19
N ARG A 162 16.24 2.79 -6.95
CA ARG A 162 17.36 2.20 -6.18
C ARG A 162 17.07 2.13 -4.69
N SER A 163 16.40 3.14 -4.17
CA SER A 163 16.10 3.24 -2.75
C SER A 163 14.78 3.96 -2.57
N ALA A 164 13.94 3.40 -1.73
CA ALA A 164 12.76 4.04 -1.20
C ALA A 164 12.74 3.65 0.27
N ARG A 165 13.10 4.59 1.16
CA ARG A 165 13.24 4.34 2.58
C ARG A 165 12.31 5.22 3.40
N LEU A 166 11.70 4.62 4.41
CA LEU A 166 11.09 5.32 5.53
C LEU A 166 11.94 5.10 6.79
N THR A 167 12.28 6.19 7.47
CA THR A 167 13.04 6.19 8.72
C THR A 167 12.19 6.81 9.82
N PHE A 168 11.99 6.06 10.90
CA PHE A 168 11.39 6.55 12.12
C PHE A 168 12.36 6.36 13.27
N SER A 169 12.74 7.44 13.96
CA SER A 169 13.73 7.37 15.04
C SER A 169 13.43 8.41 16.10
N GLY A 170 14.00 8.21 17.28
CA GLY A 170 13.87 9.18 18.33
C GLY A 170 14.66 8.88 19.59
N GLU A 171 14.57 9.83 20.50
CA GLU A 171 15.02 9.76 21.87
C GLU A 171 13.84 10.09 22.78
N LEU A 172 13.70 9.30 23.82
CA LEU A 172 12.67 9.40 24.84
C LEU A 172 13.35 9.71 26.18
N PRO A 173 12.58 10.15 27.20
CA PRO A 173 13.12 10.47 28.51
C PRO A 173 13.92 9.29 29.10
N HIS A 174 14.87 9.61 29.98
CA HIS A 174 15.79 8.63 30.56
C HIS A 174 16.72 7.98 29.54
N HIS A 175 17.14 8.75 28.52
CA HIS A 175 18.19 8.35 27.58
C HIS A 175 17.83 7.11 26.76
N VAL A 176 16.53 6.90 26.48
CA VAL A 176 16.09 5.77 25.65
C VAL A 176 16.11 6.18 24.18
N ILE A 177 16.84 5.46 23.35
CA ILE A 177 16.91 5.70 21.90
C ILE A 177 16.24 4.57 21.12
N PHE A 178 15.63 4.89 19.99
CA PHE A 178 15.10 3.88 19.07
C PHE A 178 15.25 4.32 17.61
N ALA A 179 15.28 3.34 16.72
CA ALA A 179 15.14 3.57 15.30
C ALA A 179 14.50 2.37 14.61
N ALA A 180 13.72 2.66 13.58
CA ALA A 180 13.10 1.72 12.65
C ALA A 180 13.27 2.27 11.22
N ASP A 181 14.01 1.53 10.39
CA ASP A 181 14.25 1.85 8.98
C ASP A 181 13.65 0.75 8.11
N TYR A 182 12.77 1.16 7.19
CA TYR A 182 12.14 0.26 6.22
C TYR A 182 12.52 0.66 4.80
N GLU A 183 13.05 -0.27 4.01
CA GLU A 183 13.44 -0.10 2.61
C GLU A 183 12.44 -0.84 1.71
N PHE A 184 11.78 -0.12 0.79
CA PHE A 184 10.79 -0.65 -0.14
C PHE A 184 11.39 -1.10 -1.48
N ALA A 185 12.65 -0.74 -1.76
CA ALA A 185 13.29 -0.97 -3.05
C ALA A 185 14.14 -2.26 -3.09
N ASP A 186 14.30 -2.95 -1.96
CA ASP A 186 14.96 -4.25 -1.94
C ASP A 186 13.94 -5.28 -2.44
N ASP A 187 14.34 -5.97 -3.50
CA ASP A 187 13.66 -7.12 -4.09
C ASP A 187 12.39 -6.89 -4.94
N PHE A 188 12.61 -6.62 -6.23
CA PHE A 188 11.56 -6.79 -7.25
C PHE A 188 11.29 -8.28 -7.59
N LEU A 189 12.04 -9.23 -7.01
CA LEU A 189 11.99 -10.65 -7.37
C LEU A 189 11.50 -11.56 -6.22
N GLU A 190 11.62 -11.13 -4.97
CA GLU A 190 11.14 -11.87 -3.79
C GLU A 190 10.31 -10.95 -2.88
N MET A 191 8.99 -11.19 -2.80
CA MET A 191 8.11 -10.56 -1.81
C MET A 191 8.35 -11.12 -0.39
N ASP A 192 9.60 -11.15 0.09
CA ASP A 192 9.86 -11.44 1.51
C ASP A 192 9.79 -10.14 2.32
N VAL A 193 8.68 -9.98 3.04
CA VAL A 193 8.44 -8.87 3.98
C VAL A 193 9.55 -8.76 5.05
N ARG A 194 10.32 -9.83 5.28
CA ARG A 194 11.42 -9.87 6.26
C ARG A 194 12.71 -9.20 5.77
N GLY A 195 12.91 -9.06 4.46
CA GLY A 195 14.13 -8.48 3.86
C GLY A 195 14.22 -6.96 3.99
N ASN A 196 13.07 -6.30 4.09
CA ASN A 196 12.95 -4.85 3.95
C ASN A 196 13.21 -4.04 5.23
N LEU A 197 13.45 -4.72 6.36
CA LEU A 197 13.79 -4.07 7.63
C LEU A 197 15.31 -3.89 7.74
N ARG A 198 15.76 -2.66 7.52
CA ARG A 198 17.19 -2.34 7.51
C ARG A 198 17.75 -2.16 8.92
N SER A 199 17.00 -1.46 9.76
CA SER A 199 17.36 -1.20 11.16
C SER A 199 16.10 -1.30 12.02
N LEU A 200 16.18 -1.97 13.15
CA LEU A 200 15.16 -1.94 14.20
C LEU A 200 15.84 -2.18 15.54
N TYR A 201 15.98 -1.12 16.33
CA TYR A 201 16.57 -1.23 17.66
C TYR A 201 15.89 -0.33 18.68
N ILE A 202 16.07 -0.72 19.93
CA ILE A 202 15.89 0.13 21.11
C ILE A 202 17.19 0.10 21.92
N GLY A 203 17.50 1.17 22.64
CA GLY A 203 18.71 1.26 23.43
C GLY A 203 18.63 2.28 24.53
N LEU A 204 19.66 2.26 25.37
CA LEU A 204 19.90 3.21 26.45
C LEU A 204 21.24 3.90 26.19
N THR A 205 21.26 5.22 26.25
CA THR A 205 22.45 6.05 26.20
C THR A 205 22.82 6.51 27.61
N ASP A 206 24.02 7.10 27.75
CA ASP A 206 24.56 7.64 29.01
C ASP A 206 24.64 6.63 30.17
N LEU A 207 24.94 5.37 29.86
CA LEU A 207 25.18 4.35 30.87
C LEU A 207 26.62 4.44 31.42
N PRO A 208 26.82 4.41 32.75
CA PRO A 208 28.16 4.35 33.33
C PRO A 208 28.94 3.15 32.78
N TYR A 209 30.22 3.37 32.45
CA TYR A 209 31.18 2.38 31.93
C TYR A 209 30.94 1.84 30.51
N VAL A 210 29.69 1.66 30.07
CA VAL A 210 29.36 1.06 28.75
C VAL A 210 28.90 2.08 27.71
N GLY A 211 28.57 3.31 28.12
CA GLY A 211 28.20 4.42 27.25
C GLY A 211 26.83 4.25 26.62
N THR A 212 26.68 3.36 25.63
CA THR A 212 25.42 3.11 24.94
C THR A 212 25.20 1.61 24.74
N TRP A 213 24.06 1.13 25.20
CA TRP A 213 23.62 -0.23 25.00
C TRP A 213 22.45 -0.25 24.02
N ARG A 214 22.47 -1.16 23.04
CA ARG A 214 21.41 -1.30 22.03
C ARG A 214 21.08 -2.77 21.86
N VAL A 215 19.80 -3.05 21.63
CA VAL A 215 19.30 -4.38 21.27
C VAL A 215 18.43 -4.25 20.03
N GLY A 216 18.69 -5.12 19.04
CA GLY A 216 18.02 -5.07 17.75
C GLY A 216 18.96 -5.37 16.59
N ARG A 217 18.51 -5.01 15.39
CA ARG A 217 19.23 -5.13 14.13
C ARG A 217 19.60 -3.75 13.58
#